data_AF-A0A936BKM7-F1
#
_entry.id   AF-A0A936BKM7-F1
#
_cell.length_a   1.000
_cell.length_b   1.000
_cell.length_c   1.000
_cell.angle_alpha   90.00
_cell.angle_beta   90.00
_cell.angle_gamma   90.00
#
_symmetry.space_group_name_H-M   'P 1'
#
loop_
_entity.id
_entity.type
_entity.pdbx_description
1 polymer ?
#
loop_
_entity_poly.entity_id
_entity_poly.type
_entity_poly.pdbx_seq_one_letter_code
_entity_poly.pdbx_strand_id
1 'polypeptide(L)'
;MKDNPRYIAHKMNGPTPPDVYKLSMREKRFHGVAAIRMTPVDGRSKHGRTGFLAHTALVRGTNGSHGCVAFKDYQTFLKAFKSGKITHMVVVNRKSDAPKYLASL
;
A
#
# COMPACT_ATOMS: atom_id res chain seq x y z
N MET A 1 6.21 -15.87 3.89
CA MET A 1 5.72 -15.46 2.55
C MET A 1 5.19 -14.03 2.55
N LYS A 2 4.17 -13.70 3.38
CA LYS A 2 3.45 -12.42 3.38
C LYS A 2 4.27 -11.13 3.31
N ASP A 3 5.26 -10.99 4.19
CA ASP A 3 6.11 -9.79 4.24
C ASP A 3 7.52 -10.08 3.71
N ASN A 4 7.70 -11.21 3.02
CA ASN A 4 8.99 -11.57 2.45
C ASN A 4 9.07 -10.99 1.03
N PRO A 5 9.99 -10.05 0.78
CA PRO A 5 10.19 -9.43 -0.54
C PRO A 5 10.38 -10.41 -1.70
N ARG A 6 10.86 -11.62 -1.43
CA ARG A 6 11.04 -12.65 -2.47
C ARG A 6 9.73 -13.09 -3.11
N TYR A 7 8.58 -12.83 -2.47
CA TYR A 7 7.27 -13.26 -2.93
C TYR A 7 6.44 -12.14 -3.57
N ILE A 8 7.02 -10.98 -3.92
CA ILE A 8 6.31 -9.84 -4.54
C ILE A 8 5.52 -10.19 -5.82
N ALA A 9 5.95 -11.22 -6.55
CA ALA A 9 5.27 -11.69 -7.76
C ALA A 9 4.05 -12.57 -7.47
N HIS A 10 3.88 -13.08 -6.24
CA HIS A 10 2.79 -13.98 -5.91
C HIS A 10 1.48 -13.20 -5.76
N LYS A 11 0.60 -13.36 -6.75
CA LYS A 11 -0.76 -12.79 -6.72
C LYS A 11 -1.49 -13.29 -5.46
N MET A 12 -2.25 -12.41 -4.82
CA MET A 12 -3.05 -12.70 -3.62
C MET A 12 -2.26 -13.10 -2.36
N ASN A 13 -1.01 -13.54 -2.44
CA ASN A 13 -0.27 -14.07 -1.27
C ASN A 13 1.04 -13.33 -0.97
N GLY A 14 1.53 -12.52 -1.90
CA GLY A 14 2.75 -11.73 -1.78
C GLY A 14 2.55 -10.31 -1.22
N PRO A 15 3.62 -9.67 -0.71
CA PRO A 15 3.57 -8.29 -0.22
C PRO A 15 3.27 -7.29 -1.33
N THR A 16 2.95 -6.05 -0.95
CA THR A 16 2.92 -4.92 -1.90
C THR A 16 4.31 -4.79 -2.56
N PRO A 17 4.42 -4.74 -3.89
CA PRO A 17 5.69 -4.53 -4.55
C PRO A 17 6.36 -3.21 -4.12
N PRO A 18 7.70 -3.16 -4.06
CA PRO A 18 8.40 -1.91 -3.83
C PRO A 18 8.17 -0.91 -4.96
N ASP A 19 7.63 0.25 -4.63
CA ASP A 19 7.38 1.33 -5.58
C ASP A 19 7.07 2.65 -4.88
N VAL A 20 6.99 3.70 -5.69
CA VAL A 20 6.31 4.94 -5.30
C VAL A 20 4.86 4.87 -5.76
N TYR A 21 3.94 4.99 -4.81
CA TYR A 21 2.50 4.95 -5.06
C TYR A 21 1.88 6.32 -4.82
N LYS A 22 1.15 6.83 -5.80
CA LYS A 22 0.20 7.93 -5.62
C LYS A 22 -1.03 7.42 -4.87
N LEU A 23 -1.47 8.19 -3.89
CA LEU A 23 -2.62 7.87 -3.06
C LEU A 23 -3.88 8.58 -3.53
N SER A 24 -5.00 7.86 -3.58
CA SER A 24 -6.31 8.45 -3.85
C SER A 24 -7.40 7.82 -3.00
N MET A 25 -8.42 8.58 -2.61
CA MET A 25 -9.56 8.00 -1.89
C MET A 25 -10.25 6.97 -2.77
N ARG A 26 -10.62 5.82 -2.17
CA ARG A 26 -11.54 4.90 -2.82
C ARG A 26 -12.96 5.47 -2.73
N GLU A 27 -13.68 5.43 -3.85
CA GLU A 27 -15.08 5.90 -3.95
C GLU A 27 -16.03 5.15 -3.02
N LYS A 28 -15.82 3.83 -2.90
CA LYS A 28 -16.63 2.95 -2.05
C LYS A 28 -15.83 2.43 -0.87
N ARG A 29 -16.51 2.19 0.25
CA ARG A 29 -15.95 1.51 1.42
C ARG A 29 -15.48 0.09 1.04
N PHE A 30 -14.36 -0.32 1.60
CA PHE A 30 -13.80 -1.66 1.45
C PHE A 30 -14.14 -2.43 2.72
N HIS A 31 -14.98 -3.47 2.64
CA HIS A 31 -15.47 -4.20 3.81
C HIS A 31 -16.00 -3.27 4.93
N GLY A 32 -16.77 -2.24 4.56
CA GLY A 32 -17.35 -1.29 5.51
C GLY A 32 -16.42 -0.16 5.99
N VAL A 33 -15.11 -0.21 5.71
CA VAL A 33 -14.15 0.82 6.12
C VAL A 33 -13.71 1.71 4.96
N ALA A 34 -13.32 2.94 5.26
CA ALA A 34 -12.67 3.80 4.28
C ALA A 34 -11.32 3.16 3.86
N ALA A 35 -11.01 3.21 2.57
CA ALA A 35 -9.74 2.72 2.03
C ALA A 35 -9.14 3.73 1.07
N ILE A 36 -7.82 3.77 1.01
CA ILE A 36 -7.06 4.59 0.07
C ILE A 36 -6.49 3.66 -1.00
N ARG A 37 -6.64 4.00 -2.27
CA ARG A 37 -6.04 3.30 -3.39
C ARG A 37 -4.58 3.72 -3.55
N MET A 38 -3.72 2.73 -3.80
CA MET A 38 -2.31 2.91 -4.11
C MET A 38 -2.09 2.61 -5.59
N THR A 39 -1.67 3.61 -6.37
CA THR A 39 -1.39 3.47 -7.80
C THR A 39 0.09 3.80 -8.07
N PRO A 40 0.87 2.92 -8.72
CA PRO A 40 2.25 3.24 -9.09
C PRO A 40 2.34 4.56 -9.85
N VAL A 41 3.30 5.42 -9.50
CA VAL A 41 3.47 6.73 -10.15
C VAL A 41 3.85 6.59 -11.62
N ASP A 42 4.62 5.56 -11.98
CA ASP A 42 5.00 5.24 -13.35
C ASP A 42 3.84 4.64 -14.20
N GLY A 43 2.68 4.41 -13.57
CA GLY A 43 1.51 3.78 -14.19
C GLY A 43 1.69 2.29 -14.52
N ARG A 44 2.84 1.70 -14.19
CA ARG A 44 3.20 0.33 -14.57
C ARG A 44 3.03 -0.59 -13.38
N SER A 45 2.08 -1.52 -13.52
CA SER A 45 1.81 -2.51 -12.47
C SER A 45 2.89 -3.58 -12.48
N LYS A 46 3.74 -3.58 -11.45
CA LYS A 46 4.76 -4.62 -11.27
C LYS A 46 4.10 -5.99 -11.13
N HIS A 47 4.63 -6.98 -11.84
CA HIS A 47 4.16 -8.38 -11.84
C HIS A 47 2.68 -8.56 -12.20
N GLY A 48 2.07 -7.62 -12.95
CA GLY A 48 0.65 -7.67 -13.29
C GLY A 48 -0.28 -7.54 -12.06
N ARG A 49 0.23 -7.01 -10.95
CA ARG A 49 -0.53 -6.84 -9.71
C ARG A 49 -1.03 -5.40 -9.56
N THR A 50 -2.33 -5.26 -9.34
CA THR A 50 -3.05 -3.98 -9.23
C THR A 50 -3.97 -3.98 -8.00
N GLY A 51 -4.63 -2.84 -7.75
CA GLY A 51 -5.73 -2.78 -6.79
C GLY A 51 -5.29 -2.77 -5.33
N PHE A 52 -4.04 -2.39 -5.06
CA PHE A 52 -3.51 -2.26 -3.71
C PHE A 52 -4.24 -1.15 -2.95
N LEU A 53 -4.57 -1.44 -1.69
CA LEU A 53 -5.27 -0.52 -0.79
C LEU A 53 -4.47 -0.29 0.49
N ALA A 54 -4.62 0.88 1.09
CA ALA A 54 -4.27 1.17 2.47
C ALA A 54 -5.57 1.26 3.29
N HIS A 55 -5.68 0.49 4.37
CA HIS A 55 -6.88 0.46 5.22
C HIS A 55 -6.57 0.00 6.65
N THR A 56 -7.55 0.11 7.56
CA THR A 56 -7.47 -0.49 8.90
C THR A 56 -7.44 -2.01 8.82
N ALA A 57 -6.79 -2.70 9.76
CA ALA A 57 -6.86 -4.15 9.82
C ALA A 57 -8.33 -4.65 9.89
N LEU A 58 -8.73 -5.51 8.95
CA LEU A 58 -10.13 -5.96 8.79
C LEU A 58 -10.48 -7.19 9.63
N VAL A 59 -9.49 -8.01 9.98
CA VAL A 59 -9.66 -9.20 10.82
C VAL A 59 -8.53 -9.25 11.83
N ARG A 60 -8.85 -9.30 13.13
CA ARG A 60 -7.87 -9.59 14.19
C ARG A 60 -7.25 -10.96 13.91
N GLY A 61 -5.93 -11.03 13.84
CA GLY A 61 -5.21 -12.30 13.64
C GLY A 61 -5.02 -12.73 12.19
N THR A 62 -5.50 -11.97 11.19
CA THR A 62 -5.08 -12.19 9.80
C THR A 62 -4.13 -11.09 9.35
N ASN A 63 -2.92 -11.47 8.95
CA ASN A 63 -1.99 -10.56 8.29
C ASN A 63 -2.33 -10.41 6.78
N GLY A 64 -3.57 -10.76 6.39
CA GLY A 64 -3.99 -11.25 5.06
C GLY A 64 -4.62 -10.22 4.17
N SER A 65 -3.82 -9.35 3.60
CA SER A 65 -4.29 -8.20 2.83
C SER A 65 -4.33 -8.44 1.31
N HIS A 66 -3.97 -9.64 0.86
CA HIS A 66 -3.71 -9.95 -0.55
C HIS A 66 -2.69 -9.01 -1.23
N GLY A 67 -1.85 -8.34 -0.42
CA GLY A 67 -0.92 -7.30 -0.84
C GLY A 67 -1.36 -5.87 -0.51
N CYS A 68 -2.47 -5.65 0.19
CA CYS A 68 -2.84 -4.34 0.74
C CYS A 68 -2.01 -3.98 1.99
N VAL A 69 -1.92 -2.70 2.34
CA VAL A 69 -1.20 -2.22 3.54
C VAL A 69 -2.20 -2.01 4.67
N ALA A 70 -2.10 -2.83 5.71
CA ALA A 70 -2.93 -2.71 6.91
C ALA A 70 -2.25 -1.84 7.97
N PHE A 71 -2.93 -0.77 8.39
CA PHE A 71 -2.45 0.14 9.42
C PHE A 71 -3.04 -0.22 10.79
N LYS A 72 -2.19 -0.20 11.83
CA LYS A 72 -2.64 -0.30 13.22
C LYS A 72 -3.44 0.94 13.64
N ASP A 73 -2.93 2.13 13.31
CA ASP A 73 -3.62 3.41 13.50
C ASP A 73 -3.95 4.04 12.15
N TYR A 74 -4.98 3.48 11.50
CA TYR A 74 -5.40 3.96 10.19
C TYR A 74 -6.08 5.34 10.24
N GLN A 75 -6.72 5.71 11.35
CA GLN A 75 -7.47 6.95 11.43
C GLN A 75 -6.54 8.18 11.43
N THR A 76 -5.41 8.11 12.13
CA THR A 76 -4.40 9.16 12.09
C THR A 76 -3.83 9.32 10.68
N PHE A 77 -3.50 8.21 10.01
CA PHE A 77 -3.03 8.22 8.63
C PHE A 77 -4.07 8.82 7.67
N LEU A 78 -5.34 8.39 7.78
CA LEU A 78 -6.42 8.85 6.93
C LEU A 78 -6.68 10.35 7.07
N LYS A 79 -6.61 10.90 8.29
CA LYS A 79 -6.74 12.34 8.53
C LYS A 79 -5.60 13.12 7.87
N ALA A 80 -4.36 12.66 8.04
CA ALA A 80 -3.19 13.29 7.41
C ALA A 80 -3.29 13.28 5.88
N PHE A 81 -3.65 12.14 5.29
CA PHE A 81 -3.91 12.01 3.86
C PHE A 81 -5.01 12.97 3.38
N LYS A 82 -6.18 12.98 4.04
CA LYS A 82 -7.30 13.86 3.68
C LYS A 82 -6.96 15.34 3.78
N SER A 83 -6.05 15.72 4.69
CA SER A 83 -5.54 17.09 4.81
C SER A 83 -4.45 17.45 3.79
N GLY A 84 -4.10 16.54 2.88
CA GLY A 84 -3.05 16.76 1.88
C GLY A 84 -1.61 16.61 2.40
N LYS A 85 -1.42 16.33 3.70
CA LYS A 85 -0.08 16.13 4.30
C LYS A 85 0.62 14.87 3.81
N ILE A 86 -0.15 13.91 3.31
CA ILE A 86 0.37 12.68 2.70
C ILE A 86 -0.31 12.54 1.35
N THR A 87 0.48 12.45 0.29
CA THR A 87 -0.02 12.30 -1.10
C THR A 87 0.52 11.04 -1.76
N HIS A 88 1.65 10.52 -1.27
CA HIS A 88 2.34 9.36 -1.80
C HIS A 88 2.71 8.39 -0.68
N MET A 89 2.91 7.13 -1.05
CA MET A 89 3.45 6.09 -0.18
C MET A 89 4.60 5.39 -0.91
N VAL A 90 5.75 5.31 -0.25
CA VAL A 90 6.92 4.61 -0.77
C VAL A 90 7.04 3.26 -0.09
N VAL A 91 6.99 2.19 -0.88
CA VAL A 91 7.19 0.83 -0.42
C VAL A 91 8.59 0.39 -0.82
N VAL A 92 9.35 -0.14 0.13
CA VAL A 92 10.75 -0.55 -0.08
C VAL A 92 10.95 -1.98 0.43
N ASN A 93 11.92 -2.70 -0.15
CA ASN A 93 12.32 -4.01 0.39
C ASN A 93 13.00 -3.86 1.75
N ARG A 94 13.87 -2.85 1.87
CA ARG A 94 14.61 -2.52 3.09
C ARG A 94 14.69 -1.01 3.25
N LYS A 95 14.82 -0.54 4.49
CA LYS A 95 14.96 0.90 4.78
C LYS A 95 16.14 1.56 4.05
N SER A 96 17.23 0.81 3.88
CA SER A 96 18.41 1.25 3.12
C SER A 96 18.12 1.60 1.66
N ASP A 97 17.05 1.06 1.09
CA ASP A 97 16.71 1.26 -0.32
C ASP A 97 15.89 2.55 -0.53
N ALA A 98 15.39 3.18 0.54
CA ALA A 98 14.53 4.36 0.47
C ALA A 98 15.07 5.49 -0.42
N PRO A 99 16.37 5.87 -0.36
CA PRO A 99 16.90 6.93 -1.21
C PRO A 99 16.67 6.69 -2.71
N LYS A 100 16.73 5.43 -3.16
CA LYS A 100 16.51 5.05 -4.57
C LYS A 100 15.10 5.41 -5.06
N TYR A 101 14.10 5.25 -4.20
CA TYR A 101 12.71 5.50 -4.54
C TYR A 101 12.33 6.96 -4.31
N LEU A 102 12.88 7.59 -3.28
CA LEU A 102 12.64 9.01 -3.02
C LEU A 102 13.15 9.92 -4.14
N ALA A 103 14.21 9.52 -4.86
CA ALA A 103 14.69 10.25 -6.03
C ALA A 103 13.69 10.35 -7.21
N SER A 104 12.56 9.64 -7.14
CA SER A 104 11.50 9.64 -8.17
C SER A 104 10.24 10.44 -7.80
N LEU A 105 10.26 11.12 -6.64
CA LEU A 105 9.22 12.04 -6.17
C LEU A 105 9.57 13.49 -6.53
#